data_AF-A0A212CCK9-F1
#
_entry.id   AF-A0A212CCK9-F1
#
_cell.length_a   1.000
_cell.length_b   1.000
_cell.length_c   1.000
_cell.angle_alpha   90.00
_cell.angle_beta   90.00
_cell.angle_gamma   90.00
#
_symmetry.space_group_name_H-M   'P 1'
#
loop_
_entity.id
_entity.type
_entity.pdbx_description
1 polymer ?
#
loop_
_entity_poly.entity_id
_entity_poly.type
_entity_poly.pdbx_seq_one_letter_code
_entity_poly.pdbx_strand_id
1 'polypeptide(L)' 'IDYRVKTVCVDGSRVAVQLWDTAGQERYRCITQQFFRKADGVVVMYDLTARQSFLDVRQWLSSVE' A
#
# COMPACT_ATOMS: atom_id res chain seq x y z
N ILE A 1 1.21 -10.04 -5.34
CA ILE A 1 1.62 -9.33 -4.11
C ILE A 1 3.09 -9.63 -3.94
N ASP A 2 3.96 -8.63 -4.15
CA ASP A 2 5.39 -8.76 -3.84
C ASP A 2 5.61 -8.37 -2.37
N TYR A 3 6.49 -9.10 -1.69
CA TYR A 3 6.80 -8.88 -0.27
C TYR A 3 8.30 -8.68 -0.12
N ARG A 4 8.70 -7.57 0.50
CA ARG A 4 10.10 -7.25 0.76
C ARG A 4 10.30 -6.73 2.17
N VAL A 5 11.43 -7.09 2.76
CA VAL A 5 11.87 -6.55 4.05
C VAL A 5 13.16 -5.79 3.86
N LYS A 6 13.23 -4.58 4.41
CA LYS A 6 14.46 -3.79 4.44
C LYS A 6 14.64 -3.18 5.82
N THR A 7 15.80 -3.44 6.43
CA THR A 7 16.18 -2.78 7.68
C THR A 7 16.82 -1.44 7.38
N VAL A 8 16.30 -0.38 8.00
CA VAL A 8 16.79 1.00 7.87
C VAL A 8 17.11 1.57 9.25
N CYS A 9 18.01 2.55 9.30
CA CYS A 9 18.32 3.28 10.53
C CYS A 9 17.53 4.60 10.52
N VAL A 10 16.67 4.79 11.53
CA VAL A 10 15.87 6.01 11.71
C VAL A 10 16.09 6.47 13.15
N ASP A 11 16.54 7.71 13.34
CA ASP A 11 16.80 8.31 14.65
C ASP A 11 17.67 7.45 15.58
N GLY A 12 18.69 6.79 15.02
CA GLY A 12 19.61 5.91 15.76
C GLY A 12 19.04 4.51 16.07
N SER A 13 17.78 4.24 15.72
CA SER A 13 17.13 2.94 15.89
C SER A 13 17.10 2.15 14.57
N ARG A 14 17.37 0.84 14.65
CA ARG A 14 17.24 -0.06 13.50
C ARG A 14 15.80 -0.55 13.39
N VAL A 15 15.13 -0.20 12.30
CA VAL A 15 13.72 -0.56 12.04
C VAL A 15 13.66 -1.46 10.82
N ALA A 16 12.99 -2.62 10.95
CA ALA A 16 12.72 -3.52 9.84
C ALA A 16 11.40 -3.11 9.15
N VAL A 17 11.49 -2.52 7.96
CA VAL A 17 10.32 -2.11 7.18
C VAL A 17 9.88 -3.27 6.31
N GLN A 18 8.61 -3.66 6.45
CA GLN A 18 7.96 -4.69 5.64
C GLN A 18 7.10 -4.00 4.57
N LEU A 19 7.47 -4.16 3.31
CA LEU A 19 6.76 -3.59 2.16
C LEU A 19 5.97 -4.68 1.46
N TRP A 20 4.68 -4.40 1.26
CA TRP A 20 3.75 -5.26 0.55
C TRP A 20 3.30 -4.51 -0.70
N ASP A 21 3.85 -4.86 -1.86
CA ASP A 21 3.43 -4.29 -3.13
C ASP A 21 2.25 -5.08 -3.70
N THR A 22 1.11 -4.42 -3.73
CA THR A 22 -0.11 -4.94 -4.29
C THR A 22 -0.22 -4.38 -5.70
N ALA A 23 0.54 -4.97 -6.65
CA ALA A 23 0.47 -4.61 -8.06
C ALA A 23 -0.99 -4.33 -8.47
N GLY A 24 -1.27 -3.11 -8.93
CA GLY A 24 -2.57 -2.44 -9.05
C GLY A 24 -3.57 -3.06 -10.03
N GLN A 25 -3.74 -4.37 -9.98
CA GLN A 25 -4.76 -5.13 -10.66
C GLN A 25 -6.00 -5.15 -9.77
N GLU A 26 -7.02 -4.40 -10.19
CA GLU A 26 -8.37 -4.36 -9.63
C GLU A 26 -9.00 -5.75 -9.41
N ARG A 27 -8.49 -6.78 -10.09
CA ARG A 27 -8.88 -8.19 -9.94
C ARG A 27 -8.55 -8.82 -8.58
N TYR A 28 -7.70 -8.19 -7.75
CA TYR A 28 -7.28 -8.73 -6.46
C TYR A 28 -7.77 -7.95 -5.23
N ARG A 29 -8.74 -7.03 -5.39
CA ARG A 29 -9.27 -6.17 -4.29
C ARG A 29 -9.65 -6.92 -3.01
N CYS A 30 -10.20 -8.13 -3.11
CA CYS A 30 -10.58 -8.94 -1.94
C CYS A 30 -9.37 -9.48 -1.16
N ILE A 31 -8.24 -9.70 -1.83
CA ILE A 31 -7.01 -10.18 -1.19
C ILE A 31 -6.38 -9.03 -0.39
N THR A 32 -6.40 -7.80 -0.93
CA THR A 32 -5.79 -6.61 -0.34
C THR A 32 -6.36 -6.23 1.03
N GLN A 33 -7.67 -6.39 1.25
CA GLN A 33 -8.33 -6.02 2.51
C GLN A 33 -7.80 -6.79 3.74
N GLN A 34 -7.39 -8.05 3.59
CA GLN A 34 -6.84 -8.82 4.71
C GLN A 34 -5.43 -8.36 5.11
N PHE A 35 -4.67 -7.77 4.19
CA PHE A 35 -3.32 -7.27 4.46
C PHE A 35 -3.33 -5.91 5.15
N PHE A 36 -4.32 -5.05 4.86
CA PHE A 36 -4.44 -3.74 5.50
C PHE A 36 -4.64 -3.83 7.02
N ARG A 37 -5.33 -4.86 7.53
CA ARG A 37 -5.59 -5.02 8.97
C ARG A 37 -4.34 -5.15 9.85
N LYS A 38 -3.20 -5.54 9.27
CA LYS A 38 -1.93 -5.72 9.99
C LYS A 38 -0.88 -4.68 9.62
N ALA A 39 -1.20 -3.75 8.73
CA ALA A 39 -0.27 -2.73 8.29
C ALA A 39 -0.27 -1.55 9.26
N ASP A 40 0.91 -1.09 9.66
CA ASP A 40 1.06 0.14 10.45
C ASP A 40 0.78 1.40 9.62
N GLY A 41 0.87 1.29 8.30
CA GLY A 41 0.59 2.37 7.37
C GLY A 41 0.34 1.87 5.95
N VAL A 42 -0.40 2.66 5.18
CA VAL A 42 -0.73 2.36 3.78
C VAL A 42 -0.29 3.53 2.91
N VAL A 43 0.41 3.23 1.81
CA VAL A 43 0.78 4.22 0.79
C VAL A 43 -0.10 3.99 -0.44
N VAL A 44 -0.95 4.97 -0.75
CA VAL A 44 -1.78 4.94 -1.96
C VAL A 44 -1.18 5.88 -2.99
N MET A 45 -0.99 5.37 -4.21
CA MET A 45 -0.37 6.11 -5.31
C MET A 45 -1.35 6.26 -6.48
N TYR A 46 -1.18 7.31 -7.27
CA TYR A 46 -1.91 7.55 -8.50
C TYR A 46 -0.97 8.20 -9.54
N ASP A 47 -1.41 8.21 -10.80
CA ASP A 47 -0.66 8.78 -11.92
C ASP A 47 -1.19 10.17 -12.29
N LEU A 48 -0.30 11.17 -12.32
CA LEU A 48 -0.61 12.56 -12.69
C LEU A 48 -1.14 12.70 -14.12
N THR A 49 -0.76 11.79 -15.01
CA THR A 49 -1.18 11.80 -16.42
C THR A 49 -2.53 11.10 -16.63
N ALA A 50 -3.03 10.36 -15.64
CA ALA A 50 -4.26 9.59 -15.73
C ALA A 50 -5.24 10.00 -14.62
N ARG A 51 -6.11 10.99 -14.92
CA ARG A 51 -7.12 11.52 -13.98
C ARG A 51 -7.97 10.42 -13.31
N GLN A 52 -8.30 9.35 -14.02
CA GLN A 52 -9.09 8.25 -13.46
C GLN A 52 -8.38 7.60 -12.26
N SER A 53 -7.06 7.43 -12.33
CA SER A 53 -6.28 6.84 -11.22
C SER A 53 -6.40 7.66 -9.93
N PHE A 54 -6.50 8.99 -10.03
CA PHE A 54 -6.73 9.87 -8.88
C PHE A 54 -8.14 9.71 -8.30
N LEU A 55 -9.16 9.55 -9.15
CA LEU A 55 -10.53 9.32 -8.68
C LEU A 55 -10.64 7.99 -7.94
N ASP A 56 -9.94 6.97 -8.42
CA ASP A 56 -9.94 5.63 -7.84
C ASP A 56 -9.27 5.57 -6.46
N VAL A 57 -8.38 6.52 -6.13
CA VAL A 57 -7.77 6.65 -4.78
C VAL A 57 -8.84 6.68 -3.68
N ARG A 58 -9.97 7.36 -3.91
CA ARG A 58 -11.05 7.45 -2.91
C ARG A 58 -11.64 6.09 -2.57
N GLN A 59 -11.77 5.22 -3.57
CA GLN A 59 -12.27 3.86 -3.39
C GLN A 59 -11.25 2.99 -2.65
N TRP A 60 -9.95 3.22 -2.84
CA TRP A 60 -8.91 2.56 -2.08
C TRP A 60 -8.92 3.00 -0.61
N LEU A 61 -9.05 4.29 -0.33
CA LEU A 61 -9.13 4.82 1.03
C LEU A 61 -10.34 4.26 1.80
N SER A 62 -11.51 4.18 1.17
CA SER A 62 -12.70 3.57 1.80
C SER A 62 -12.56 2.06 2.05
N SER A 63 -11.56 1.41 1.46
CA SER A 63 -11.28 -0.02 1.70
C SER A 63 -10.26 -0.25 2.83
N VAL A 64 -9.65 0.83 3.33
CA VAL A 64 -8.67 0.82 4.44
C VAL A 64 -9.33 1.16 5.78
N GLU A 65 -10.44 1.92 5.79
CA GLU A 65 -11.37 2.03 6.94
C GLU A 65 -12.05 0.69 7.25
#